data_AF-A0A3A8JM98-F1
#
_entry.id   AF-A0A3A8JM98-F1
#
_cell.length_a   1.000
_cell.length_b   1.000
_cell.length_c   1.000
_cell.angle_alpha   90.00
_cell.angle_beta   90.00
_cell.angle_gamma   90.00
#
_symmetry.space_group_name_H-M   'P 1'
#
loop_
_entity.id
_entity.type
_entity.pdbx_description
1 polymer ?
#
loop_
_entity_poly.entity_id
_entity_poly.type
_entity_poly.pdbx_seq_one_letter_code
_entity_poly.pdbx_strand_id
1 'polypeptide(L)'
;MGKYKLISKPFPALTTGDVKHGGTGLIEDARHVVNPLSVGGSHASTPLEFLFKKFAVHVMSFEIEGAEAPNWFGVSFRKGIQSFDSVNIFCHPSPGTAGMTDRDYPTRAGPWPRLFRYAQMMGAQFAIAGSDQIAIVPFFNNASYSSTGLFGPNWKDIVLDILGEVRAEALQRTDPFPVVLKDVVLSDFSFGRGLMRNVRARAPGLSRYLREIWDFDGVGGAPPFPAGEVGGILYDQSTGGDPRIFHVPPTRWQQFHGKIATSVHSNIPDLLACHAASVSNVGRGG
;
A
#
# COMPACT_ATOMS: atom_id res chain seq x y z
N MET A 1 -25.56 3.48 6.24
CA MET A 1 -24.91 3.23 7.54
C MET A 1 -23.91 2.11 7.34
N GLY A 2 -22.69 2.28 7.85
CA GLY A 2 -21.64 1.27 7.71
C GLY A 2 -21.95 -0.01 8.48
N LYS A 3 -21.44 -1.15 7.99
CA LYS A 3 -21.68 -2.46 8.61
C LYS A 3 -20.79 -2.63 9.86
N TYR A 4 -19.60 -2.06 9.81
CA TYR A 4 -18.62 -2.09 10.88
C TYR A 4 -18.54 -0.73 11.56
N LYS A 5 -18.47 -0.75 12.89
CA LYS A 5 -18.16 0.44 13.67
C LYS A 5 -16.64 0.63 13.67
N LEU A 6 -16.18 1.65 12.95
CA LEU A 6 -14.78 2.07 12.94
C LEU A 6 -14.53 3.05 14.08
N ILE A 7 -13.48 2.81 14.85
CA ILE A 7 -13.01 3.73 15.88
C ILE A 7 -11.67 4.29 15.41
N SER A 8 -11.62 5.60 15.17
CA SER A 8 -10.35 6.29 14.94
C SER A 8 -9.53 6.26 16.22
N LYS A 9 -8.29 5.80 16.11
CA LYS A 9 -7.36 5.67 17.23
C LYS A 9 -6.06 6.34 16.84
N PRO A 10 -5.49 7.24 17.67
CA PRO A 10 -4.20 7.80 17.37
C PRO A 10 -3.13 6.70 17.35
N PHE A 11 -2.14 6.88 16.48
CA PHE A 11 -0.91 6.11 16.46
C PHE A 11 0.27 7.06 16.63
N PRO A 12 1.14 6.88 17.64
CA PRO A 12 2.21 7.82 17.93
C PRO A 12 3.26 7.85 16.82
N ALA A 13 3.96 8.97 16.68
CA ALA A 13 5.12 9.05 15.81
C ALA A 13 6.25 8.15 16.32
N LEU A 14 7.04 7.60 15.40
CA LEU A 14 8.31 6.94 15.69
C LEU A 14 9.42 7.77 15.05
N THR A 15 10.20 8.46 15.87
CA THR A 15 11.23 9.42 15.42
C THR A 15 12.66 8.88 15.55
N THR A 16 12.84 7.75 16.25
CA THR A 16 14.13 7.15 16.58
C THR A 16 14.28 5.74 15.98
N GLY A 17 15.52 5.36 15.68
CA GLY A 17 15.84 4.03 15.12
C GLY A 17 15.77 3.97 13.59
N ASP A 18 15.87 2.75 13.08
CA ASP A 18 15.96 2.45 11.63
C ASP A 18 14.63 2.61 10.88
N VAL A 19 13.53 2.79 11.62
CA VAL A 19 12.20 2.98 11.07
C VAL A 19 11.60 4.25 11.62
N LYS A 20 11.15 5.14 10.73
CA LYS A 20 10.57 6.44 11.11
C LYS A 20 9.24 6.68 10.41
N HIS A 21 8.26 7.17 11.17
CA HIS A 21 6.98 7.65 10.64
C HIS A 21 6.38 8.73 11.56
N GLY A 22 5.53 9.60 11.01
CA GLY A 22 4.87 10.69 11.72
C GLY A 22 3.67 10.26 12.57
N GLY A 23 3.24 9.00 12.47
CA GLY A 23 2.07 8.51 13.22
C GLY A 23 0.78 8.83 12.47
N THR A 24 -0.30 9.14 13.18
CA THR A 24 -1.58 9.62 12.60
C THR A 24 -1.64 11.14 12.55
N GLY A 25 -2.36 11.69 11.57
CA GLY A 25 -2.56 13.13 11.34
C GLY A 25 -2.10 13.57 9.95
N LEU A 26 -2.06 14.89 9.74
CA LEU A 26 -1.44 15.47 8.56
C LEU A 26 0.08 15.42 8.71
N ILE A 27 0.74 14.78 7.74
CA ILE A 27 2.19 14.65 7.68
C ILE A 27 2.68 15.36 6.42
N GLU A 28 3.58 16.33 6.61
CA GLU A 28 4.25 17.07 5.56
C GLU A 28 5.76 16.83 5.68
N ASP A 29 6.39 16.34 4.61
CA ASP A 29 7.80 15.96 4.59
C ASP A 29 8.31 16.03 3.14
N ALA A 30 9.57 15.66 2.91
CA ALA A 30 10.17 15.55 1.59
C ALA A 30 11.11 14.34 1.52
N ARG A 31 11.07 13.62 0.39
CA ARG A 31 11.88 12.42 0.20
C ARG A 31 12.45 12.36 -1.22
N HIS A 32 13.49 11.55 -1.36
CA HIS A 32 13.94 11.09 -2.66
C HIS A 32 12.87 10.18 -3.26
N VAL A 33 12.48 10.49 -4.49
CA VAL A 33 11.46 9.77 -5.25
C VAL A 33 12.01 9.48 -6.63
N VAL A 34 11.55 8.40 -7.28
CA VAL A 34 11.84 8.21 -8.69
C VAL A 34 11.08 9.28 -9.46
N ASN A 35 11.75 9.89 -10.44
CA ASN A 35 11.12 10.80 -11.36
C ASN A 35 10.07 10.02 -12.17
N PRO A 36 8.77 10.36 -12.06
CA PRO A 36 7.70 9.73 -12.85
C PRO A 36 8.01 9.66 -14.36
N LEU A 37 8.71 10.68 -14.89
CA LEU A 37 9.08 10.74 -16.31
C LEU A 37 10.14 9.71 -16.71
N SER A 38 11.04 9.34 -15.79
CA SER A 38 12.03 8.29 -16.02
C SER A 38 11.42 6.89 -15.98
N VAL A 39 10.18 6.79 -15.50
CA VAL A 39 9.47 5.52 -15.40
C VAL A 39 8.94 5.08 -16.76
N GLY A 40 8.32 5.99 -17.52
CA GLY A 40 7.65 5.72 -18.80
C GLY A 40 8.55 5.33 -19.98
N GLY A 41 9.86 5.23 -19.80
CA GLY A 41 10.77 4.69 -20.82
C GLY A 41 10.54 3.20 -21.03
N SER A 42 10.19 2.81 -22.26
CA SER A 42 9.86 1.43 -22.68
C SER A 42 11.03 0.43 -22.64
N HIS A 43 12.21 0.85 -22.17
CA HIS A 43 13.39 0.00 -22.15
C HIS A 43 13.87 -0.23 -20.72
N ALA A 44 13.96 -1.51 -20.33
CA ALA A 44 14.52 -1.98 -19.06
C ALA A 44 15.98 -1.54 -18.80
N SER A 45 16.64 -0.96 -19.81
CA SER A 45 18.00 -0.40 -19.76
C SER A 45 18.04 1.09 -19.44
N THR A 46 16.92 1.82 -19.46
CA THR A 46 16.88 3.24 -19.07
C THR A 46 16.92 3.35 -17.55
N PRO A 47 17.95 4.02 -16.97
CA PRO A 47 18.02 4.23 -15.54
C PRO A 47 16.83 5.05 -15.02
N LEU A 48 16.36 4.73 -13.82
CA LEU A 48 15.47 5.61 -13.08
C LEU A 48 16.25 6.86 -12.68
N GLU A 49 15.62 8.01 -12.89
CA GLU A 49 16.09 9.26 -12.34
C GLU A 49 15.43 9.50 -10.99
N PHE A 50 16.06 10.31 -10.15
CA PHE A 50 15.56 10.60 -8.80
C PHE A 50 15.44 12.09 -8.58
N LEU A 51 14.34 12.49 -7.95
CA LEU A 51 14.04 13.85 -7.56
C LEU A 51 13.81 13.92 -6.06
N PHE A 52 14.02 15.10 -5.48
CA PHE A 52 13.55 15.38 -4.13
C PHE A 52 12.18 16.06 -4.22
N LYS A 53 11.14 15.42 -3.69
CA LYS A 53 9.76 15.94 -3.76
C LYS A 53 9.18 16.08 -2.36
N LYS A 54 8.53 17.23 -2.14
CA LYS A 54 7.66 17.45 -0.97
C LYS A 54 6.37 16.67 -1.16
N PHE A 55 5.79 16.20 -0.06
CA PHE A 55 4.47 15.59 -0.04
C PHE A 55 3.69 16.02 1.20
N ALA A 56 2.37 15.88 1.11
CA ALA A 56 1.45 16.10 2.21
C ALA A 56 0.39 14.99 2.21
N VAL A 57 0.28 14.25 3.31
CA VAL A 57 -0.62 13.10 3.43
C VAL A 57 -1.35 13.13 4.76
N HIS A 58 -2.63 12.74 4.77
CA HIS A 58 -3.31 12.37 6.01
C HIS A 58 -3.08 10.88 6.25
N VAL A 59 -2.72 10.54 7.48
CA VAL A 59 -2.59 9.16 7.96
C VAL A 59 -3.58 8.94 9.10
N MET A 60 -4.38 7.90 8.99
CA MET A 60 -5.37 7.50 9.98
C MET A 60 -5.08 6.09 10.47
N SER A 61 -5.57 5.77 11.67
CA SER A 61 -5.60 4.40 12.15
C SER A 61 -7.00 4.09 12.68
N PHE A 62 -7.57 3.00 12.19
CA PHE A 62 -8.88 2.53 12.60
C PHE A 62 -8.78 1.20 13.32
N GLU A 63 -9.66 1.03 14.29
CA GLU A 63 -9.98 -0.23 14.93
C GLU A 63 -11.43 -0.61 14.60
N ILE A 64 -11.67 -1.86 14.20
CA ILE A 64 -13.00 -2.46 14.22
C ILE A 64 -13.16 -3.15 15.57
N GLU A 65 -14.28 -2.90 16.27
CA GLU A 65 -14.59 -3.61 17.51
C GLU A 65 -14.69 -5.13 17.25
N GLY A 66 -13.76 -5.90 17.83
CA GLY A 66 -13.70 -7.34 17.67
C GLY A 66 -12.31 -7.90 17.97
N ALA A 67 -12.24 -9.19 18.30
CA ALA A 67 -10.98 -9.88 18.60
C ALA A 67 -10.34 -10.54 17.37
N GLU A 68 -11.06 -10.68 16.26
CA GLU A 68 -10.57 -11.33 15.05
C GLU A 68 -9.71 -10.36 14.22
N ALA A 69 -8.45 -10.74 13.98
CA ALA A 69 -7.55 -9.96 13.14
C ALA A 69 -7.87 -10.14 11.63
N PRO A 70 -7.56 -9.15 10.79
CA PRO A 70 -7.12 -7.81 11.16
C PRO A 70 -8.32 -6.99 11.65
N ASN A 71 -8.23 -6.49 12.87
CA ASN A 71 -9.15 -5.51 13.44
C ASN A 71 -8.54 -4.11 13.43
N TRP A 72 -7.25 -3.98 13.09
CA TRP A 72 -6.54 -2.71 12.96
C TRP A 72 -6.20 -2.41 11.51
N PHE A 73 -6.35 -1.14 11.13
CA PHE A 73 -6.09 -0.65 9.79
C PHE A 73 -5.26 0.62 9.85
N GLY A 74 -4.23 0.68 9.01
CA GLY A 74 -3.51 1.91 8.69
C GLY A 74 -4.05 2.44 7.38
N VAL A 75 -4.46 3.71 7.36
CA VAL A 75 -5.08 4.31 6.18
C VAL A 75 -4.37 5.60 5.84
N SER A 76 -4.20 5.91 4.56
CA SER A 76 -3.61 7.19 4.18
C SER A 76 -4.08 7.66 2.82
N PHE A 77 -4.12 8.99 2.65
CA PHE A 77 -4.49 9.63 1.40
C PHE A 77 -3.77 10.97 1.26
N ARG A 78 -3.64 11.46 0.03
CA ARG A 78 -2.99 12.75 -0.22
C ARG A 78 -3.84 13.92 0.29
N LYS A 79 -3.19 14.98 0.75
CA LYS A 79 -3.87 16.25 1.03
C LYS A 79 -4.56 16.77 -0.24
N GLY A 80 -5.81 17.21 -0.10
CA GLY A 80 -6.60 17.74 -1.22
C GLY A 80 -7.04 16.69 -2.25
N ILE A 81 -7.16 15.42 -1.84
CA ILE A 81 -7.76 14.33 -2.62
C ILE A 81 -9.15 14.76 -3.16
N GLN A 82 -9.47 14.40 -4.40
CA GLN A 82 -10.71 14.80 -5.09
C GLN A 82 -11.67 13.63 -5.28
N SER A 83 -11.17 12.39 -5.44
CA SER A 83 -11.98 11.18 -5.54
C SER A 83 -11.78 10.21 -4.37
N PHE A 84 -12.81 9.40 -4.10
CA PHE A 84 -12.83 8.42 -3.01
C PHE A 84 -13.22 7.02 -3.50
N ASP A 85 -13.05 6.75 -4.80
CA ASP A 85 -13.53 5.54 -5.48
C ASP A 85 -12.43 4.53 -5.77
N SER A 86 -11.18 4.85 -5.44
CA SER A 86 -9.99 4.09 -5.77
C SER A 86 -9.19 3.77 -4.51
N VAL A 87 -8.92 2.48 -4.26
CA VAL A 87 -8.14 2.03 -3.10
C VAL A 87 -6.95 1.19 -3.50
N ASN A 88 -5.91 1.24 -2.68
CA ASN A 88 -4.79 0.33 -2.72
C ASN A 88 -4.73 -0.46 -1.41
N ILE A 89 -5.02 -1.76 -1.47
CA ILE A 89 -4.93 -2.65 -0.31
C ILE A 89 -3.53 -3.24 -0.28
N PHE A 90 -2.72 -2.79 0.69
CA PHE A 90 -1.34 -3.21 0.85
C PHE A 90 -1.24 -4.43 1.77
N CYS A 91 -0.72 -5.53 1.22
CA CYS A 91 -0.45 -6.78 1.89
C CYS A 91 0.96 -6.74 2.48
N HIS A 92 1.04 -6.45 3.77
CA HIS A 92 2.32 -6.31 4.47
C HIS A 92 3.06 -7.65 4.67
N PRO A 93 4.38 -7.65 4.92
CA PRO A 93 5.14 -8.86 5.23
C PRO A 93 4.58 -9.64 6.42
N SER A 94 4.82 -10.96 6.45
CA SER A 94 4.39 -11.83 7.54
C SER A 94 4.91 -11.31 8.89
N PRO A 95 4.05 -11.15 9.91
CA PRO A 95 4.45 -10.61 11.21
C PRO A 95 5.62 -11.37 11.83
N GLY A 96 5.59 -12.72 11.80
CA GLY A 96 6.65 -13.55 12.33
C GLY A 96 8.02 -13.29 11.69
N THR A 97 8.04 -13.03 10.38
CA THR A 97 9.28 -12.69 9.65
C THR A 97 9.79 -11.28 9.96
N ALA A 98 8.91 -10.40 10.46
CA ALA A 98 9.25 -9.07 10.96
C ALA A 98 9.55 -9.04 12.48
N GLY A 99 9.63 -10.21 13.12
CA GLY A 99 9.87 -10.35 14.57
C GLY A 99 8.65 -10.00 15.44
N MET A 100 7.45 -9.97 14.86
CA MET A 100 6.20 -9.69 15.57
C MET A 100 5.50 -10.99 15.98
N THR A 101 4.89 -10.95 17.15
CA THR A 101 4.13 -12.08 17.71
C THR A 101 2.66 -11.71 17.82
N ASP A 102 1.77 -12.71 17.79
CA ASP A 102 0.32 -12.47 17.81
C ASP A 102 -0.14 -11.78 19.11
N ARG A 103 0.60 -11.96 20.21
CA ARG A 103 0.35 -11.25 21.48
C ARG A 103 0.56 -9.74 21.40
N ASP A 104 1.31 -9.25 20.41
CA ASP A 104 1.60 -7.83 20.25
C ASP A 104 0.41 -7.09 19.59
N TYR A 105 -0.50 -7.83 18.94
CA TYR A 105 -1.60 -7.28 18.15
C TYR A 105 -2.67 -6.52 18.94
N PRO A 106 -3.22 -7.07 20.03
CA PRO A 106 -4.28 -6.39 20.77
C PRO A 106 -3.85 -5.03 21.34
N THR A 107 -2.58 -4.90 21.73
CA THR A 107 -2.05 -3.67 22.37
C THR A 107 -1.24 -2.80 21.43
N ARG A 108 -1.06 -3.20 20.16
CA ARG A 108 -0.16 -2.55 19.19
C ARG A 108 1.27 -2.38 19.73
N ALA A 109 1.74 -3.40 20.47
CA ALA A 109 3.03 -3.40 21.15
C ALA A 109 4.16 -3.96 20.25
N GLY A 110 5.36 -4.10 20.81
CA GLY A 110 6.48 -4.74 20.11
C GLY A 110 6.86 -3.98 18.83
N PRO A 111 7.20 -4.68 17.73
CA PRO A 111 7.66 -4.04 16.51
C PRO A 111 6.53 -3.49 15.63
N TRP A 112 5.28 -3.38 16.12
CA TRP A 112 4.11 -2.84 15.39
C TRP A 112 4.37 -1.56 14.59
N PRO A 113 5.09 -0.55 15.11
CA PRO A 113 5.40 0.66 14.35
C PRO A 113 6.06 0.39 12.99
N ARG A 114 6.77 -0.75 12.86
CA ARG A 114 7.39 -1.19 11.60
C ARG A 114 6.38 -1.63 10.55
N LEU A 115 5.18 -2.07 10.91
CA LEU A 115 4.09 -2.27 9.94
C LEU A 115 3.36 -0.97 9.66
N PHE A 116 3.14 -0.14 10.69
CA PHE A 116 2.38 1.08 10.54
C PHE A 116 3.00 2.06 9.53
N ARG A 117 4.34 2.07 9.40
CA ARG A 117 5.06 2.88 8.39
C ARG A 117 4.52 2.73 6.97
N TYR A 118 4.00 1.55 6.60
CA TYR A 118 3.53 1.29 5.24
C TYR A 118 2.33 2.17 4.89
N ALA A 119 1.49 2.57 5.85
CA ALA A 119 0.42 3.52 5.61
C ALA A 119 0.98 4.86 5.12
N GLN A 120 1.87 5.49 5.90
CA GLN A 120 2.51 6.75 5.48
C GLN A 120 3.27 6.62 4.15
N MET A 121 4.01 5.52 3.97
CA MET A 121 4.82 5.31 2.77
C MET A 121 3.97 5.17 1.51
N MET A 122 2.88 4.41 1.56
CA MET A 122 1.94 4.29 0.43
C MET A 122 1.24 5.62 0.15
N GLY A 123 0.77 6.32 1.19
CA GLY A 123 0.19 7.65 1.04
C GLY A 123 1.15 8.65 0.39
N ALA A 124 2.43 8.62 0.77
CA ALA A 124 3.45 9.48 0.18
C ALA A 124 3.60 9.23 -1.33
N GLN A 125 3.60 7.95 -1.76
CA GLN A 125 3.61 7.62 -3.19
C GLN A 125 2.45 8.27 -3.94
N PHE A 126 1.24 8.18 -3.39
CA PHE A 126 0.05 8.74 -4.02
C PHE A 126 0.09 10.27 -4.07
N ALA A 127 0.54 10.91 -2.99
CA ALA A 127 0.72 12.35 -2.96
C ALA A 127 1.75 12.84 -3.99
N ILE A 128 2.90 12.17 -4.08
CA ILE A 128 3.97 12.51 -5.03
C ILE A 128 3.53 12.28 -6.47
N ALA A 129 2.84 11.17 -6.70
CA ALA A 129 2.31 10.84 -8.02
C ALA A 129 1.17 11.77 -8.42
N GLY A 130 0.44 12.38 -7.48
CA GLY A 130 -0.82 13.07 -7.76
C GLY A 130 -1.96 12.09 -8.05
N SER A 131 -2.00 10.97 -7.32
CA SER A 131 -3.03 9.94 -7.40
C SER A 131 -4.00 10.08 -6.22
N ASP A 132 -5.28 9.86 -6.50
CA ASP A 132 -6.38 9.83 -5.53
C ASP A 132 -6.66 8.41 -5.02
N GLN A 133 -5.70 7.50 -5.17
CA GLN A 133 -5.74 6.24 -4.46
C GLN A 133 -5.66 6.46 -2.95
N ILE A 134 -6.47 5.70 -2.21
CA ILE A 134 -6.45 5.65 -0.75
C ILE A 134 -5.74 4.36 -0.33
N ALA A 135 -4.65 4.47 0.43
CA ALA A 135 -3.95 3.31 0.96
C ALA A 135 -4.73 2.72 2.12
N ILE A 136 -4.91 1.41 2.12
CA ILE A 136 -5.46 0.65 3.24
C ILE A 136 -4.48 -0.49 3.55
N VAL A 137 -3.96 -0.51 4.78
CA VAL A 137 -3.08 -1.54 5.30
C VAL A 137 -3.83 -2.28 6.41
N PRO A 138 -4.50 -3.41 6.11
CA PRO A 138 -5.05 -4.26 7.16
C PRO A 138 -3.89 -4.96 7.89
N PHE A 139 -3.83 -4.84 9.22
CA PHE A 139 -2.75 -5.44 10.01
C PHE A 139 -3.12 -6.86 10.47
N PHE A 140 -2.74 -7.86 9.67
CA PHE A 140 -2.95 -9.28 9.94
C PHE A 140 -1.91 -9.81 10.93
N ASN A 141 -2.35 -10.58 11.94
CA ASN A 141 -1.44 -11.38 12.77
C ASN A 141 -1.07 -12.70 12.08
N ASN A 142 -0.18 -13.51 12.67
CA ASN A 142 0.21 -14.78 12.06
C ASN A 142 -0.98 -15.74 11.96
N ALA A 143 -1.84 -15.81 12.99
CA ALA A 143 -3.02 -16.68 13.00
C ALA A 143 -4.04 -16.38 11.88
N SER A 144 -4.21 -15.11 11.49
CA SER A 144 -5.16 -14.67 10.46
C SER A 144 -4.53 -14.53 9.07
N TYR A 145 -3.20 -14.63 8.94
CA TYR A 145 -2.49 -14.35 7.69
C TYR A 145 -2.90 -15.29 6.55
N SER A 146 -3.16 -16.56 6.87
CA SER A 146 -3.61 -17.55 5.90
C SER A 146 -5.11 -17.46 5.63
N SER A 147 -5.93 -17.31 6.67
CA SER A 147 -7.40 -17.29 6.57
C SER A 147 -7.97 -15.94 6.12
N THR A 148 -7.12 -14.91 6.10
CA THR A 148 -7.47 -13.48 5.97
C THR A 148 -8.47 -12.97 7.02
N GLY A 149 -8.66 -13.74 8.09
CA GLY A 149 -9.54 -13.50 9.23
C GLY A 149 -10.80 -12.71 8.88
N LEU A 150 -11.06 -11.64 9.62
CA LEU A 150 -12.26 -10.81 9.44
C LEU A 150 -12.30 -10.16 8.05
N PHE A 151 -11.13 -9.78 7.51
CA PHE A 151 -11.03 -8.96 6.30
C PHE A 151 -11.47 -9.70 5.05
N GLY A 152 -11.02 -10.94 4.82
CA GLY A 152 -11.34 -11.70 3.59
C GLY A 152 -12.83 -11.71 3.23
N PRO A 153 -13.68 -12.35 4.04
CA PRO A 153 -15.11 -12.48 3.76
C PRO A 153 -15.86 -11.14 3.75
N ASN A 154 -15.31 -10.09 4.37
CA ASN A 154 -15.98 -8.81 4.58
C ASN A 154 -15.28 -7.61 3.93
N TRP A 155 -14.32 -7.87 3.04
CA TRP A 155 -13.36 -6.86 2.59
C TRP A 155 -14.06 -5.61 2.03
N LYS A 156 -15.12 -5.80 1.25
CA LYS A 156 -15.80 -4.72 0.56
C LYS A 156 -16.54 -3.81 1.54
N ASP A 157 -17.23 -4.38 2.51
CA ASP A 157 -17.96 -3.63 3.52
C ASP A 157 -16.97 -2.81 4.37
N ILE A 158 -15.87 -3.45 4.81
CA ILE A 158 -14.81 -2.79 5.58
C ILE A 158 -14.17 -1.64 4.79
N VAL A 159 -13.85 -1.87 3.51
CA VAL A 159 -13.28 -0.85 2.63
C VAL A 159 -14.25 0.31 2.45
N LEU A 160 -15.54 0.06 2.21
CA LEU A 160 -16.55 1.12 2.05
C LEU A 160 -16.74 1.94 3.33
N ASP A 161 -16.71 1.29 4.49
CA ASP A 161 -16.78 1.97 5.78
C ASP A 161 -15.56 2.87 5.98
N ILE A 162 -14.34 2.35 5.71
CA ILE A 162 -13.09 3.13 5.76
C ILE A 162 -13.13 4.33 4.81
N LEU A 163 -13.62 4.13 3.58
CA LEU A 163 -13.75 5.20 2.60
C LEU A 163 -14.73 6.29 3.04
N GLY A 164 -15.80 5.91 3.74
CA GLY A 164 -16.73 6.85 4.36
C GLY A 164 -16.03 7.76 5.38
N GLU A 165 -15.23 7.18 6.26
CA GLU A 165 -14.44 7.91 7.26
C GLU A 165 -13.35 8.79 6.62
N VAL A 166 -12.64 8.27 5.61
CA VAL A 166 -11.63 9.04 4.87
C VAL A 166 -12.25 10.26 4.21
N ARG A 167 -13.42 10.11 3.58
CA ARG A 167 -14.11 11.23 2.95
C ARG A 167 -14.61 12.24 3.97
N ALA A 168 -15.14 11.78 5.11
CA ALA A 168 -15.58 12.67 6.18
C ALA A 168 -14.41 13.51 6.72
N GLU A 169 -13.26 12.89 6.93
CA GLU A 169 -12.02 13.55 7.34
C GLU A 169 -11.52 14.52 6.26
N ALA A 170 -11.44 14.10 4.99
CA ALA A 170 -10.93 14.92 3.90
C ALA A 170 -11.80 16.17 3.64
N LEU A 171 -13.12 16.04 3.76
CA LEU A 171 -14.07 17.13 3.55
C LEU A 171 -14.39 17.91 4.82
N GLN A 172 -13.89 17.47 5.98
CA GLN A 172 -14.20 18.03 7.31
C GLN A 172 -15.72 18.16 7.55
N ARG A 173 -16.51 17.19 7.06
CA ARG A 173 -17.96 17.15 7.19
C ARG A 173 -18.50 15.74 7.00
N THR A 174 -19.64 15.44 7.60
CA THR A 174 -20.40 14.24 7.24
C THR A 174 -20.99 14.41 5.85
N ASP A 175 -20.80 13.42 4.98
CA ASP A 175 -21.36 13.39 3.62
C ASP A 175 -22.46 12.31 3.55
N PRO A 176 -23.72 12.68 3.24
CA PRO A 176 -24.85 11.75 3.22
C PRO A 176 -24.81 10.78 2.03
N PHE A 177 -24.05 11.07 0.97
CA PHE A 177 -24.01 10.21 -0.21
C PHE A 177 -23.13 8.99 0.05
N PRO A 178 -23.50 7.76 -0.32
CA PRO A 178 -22.60 6.61 -0.15
C PRO A 178 -21.36 6.76 -1.04
N VAL A 179 -20.20 6.32 -0.53
CA VAL A 179 -19.02 6.15 -1.38
C VAL A 179 -19.23 4.96 -2.32
N VAL A 180 -18.84 5.10 -3.58
CA VAL A 180 -18.89 4.03 -4.57
C VAL A 180 -17.47 3.60 -4.90
N LEU A 181 -17.10 2.39 -4.47
CA LEU A 181 -15.85 1.77 -4.85
C LEU A 181 -15.89 1.38 -6.34
N LYS A 182 -14.91 1.84 -7.12
CA LYS A 182 -14.73 1.49 -8.54
C LYS A 182 -13.50 0.63 -8.75
N ASP A 183 -12.38 1.03 -8.18
CA ASP A 183 -11.08 0.50 -8.52
C ASP A 183 -10.32 0.04 -7.28
N VAL A 184 -9.77 -1.17 -7.36
CA VAL A 184 -8.91 -1.76 -6.34
C VAL A 184 -7.57 -2.10 -6.98
N VAL A 185 -6.51 -1.63 -6.34
CA VAL A 185 -5.16 -2.14 -6.50
C VAL A 185 -4.85 -3.05 -5.32
N LEU A 186 -4.29 -4.21 -5.58
CA LEU A 186 -3.60 -4.97 -4.54
C LEU A 186 -2.11 -4.72 -4.65
N SER A 187 -1.45 -4.46 -3.54
CA SER A 187 0.00 -4.37 -3.51
C SER A 187 0.59 -5.23 -2.41
N ASP A 188 1.84 -5.61 -2.54
CA ASP A 188 2.51 -6.43 -1.53
C ASP A 188 4.01 -6.15 -1.44
N PHE A 189 4.60 -6.55 -0.32
CA PHE A 189 6.05 -6.56 -0.13
C PHE A 189 6.49 -7.85 0.58
N SER A 190 7.57 -8.48 0.11
CA SER A 190 8.16 -9.67 0.76
C SER A 190 7.14 -10.79 0.92
N PHE A 191 7.07 -11.40 2.11
CA PHE A 191 6.05 -12.41 2.45
C PHE A 191 4.60 -11.92 2.31
N GLY A 192 4.38 -10.62 2.11
CA GLY A 192 3.10 -10.01 1.74
C GLY A 192 2.50 -10.63 0.48
N ARG A 193 3.33 -11.13 -0.43
CA ARG A 193 2.91 -11.86 -1.63
C ARG A 193 2.00 -13.05 -1.34
N GLY A 194 2.28 -13.76 -0.24
CA GLY A 194 1.44 -14.86 0.24
C GLY A 194 0.08 -14.37 0.75
N LEU A 195 0.07 -13.27 1.50
CA LEU A 195 -1.16 -12.64 1.98
C LEU A 195 -2.00 -12.11 0.82
N MET A 196 -1.38 -11.48 -0.18
CA MET A 196 -2.08 -11.00 -1.36
C MET A 196 -2.78 -12.14 -2.12
N ARG A 197 -2.11 -13.29 -2.27
CA ARG A 197 -2.74 -14.50 -2.82
C ARG A 197 -3.94 -14.94 -1.98
N ASN A 198 -3.79 -14.95 -0.65
CA ASN A 198 -4.86 -15.34 0.26
C ASN A 198 -6.06 -14.39 0.21
N VAL A 199 -5.83 -13.07 0.13
CA VAL A 199 -6.87 -12.05 -0.02
C VAL A 199 -7.61 -12.27 -1.33
N ARG A 200 -6.91 -12.45 -2.45
CA ARG A 200 -7.55 -12.74 -3.75
C ARG A 200 -8.43 -13.98 -3.71
N ALA A 201 -7.98 -15.03 -3.03
CA ALA A 201 -8.74 -16.27 -2.92
C ALA A 201 -9.98 -16.18 -2.01
N ARG A 202 -9.98 -15.25 -1.05
CA ARG A 202 -10.99 -15.18 0.04
C ARG A 202 -11.87 -13.93 0.01
N ALA A 203 -11.55 -12.96 -0.84
CA ALA A 203 -12.30 -11.72 -1.00
C ALA A 203 -13.39 -11.89 -2.09
N PRO A 204 -14.65 -12.20 -1.72
CA PRO A 204 -15.70 -12.45 -2.69
C PRO A 204 -15.93 -11.23 -3.59
N GLY A 205 -15.98 -11.47 -4.91
CA GLY A 205 -16.26 -10.43 -5.90
C GLY A 205 -15.14 -9.41 -6.13
N LEU A 206 -13.96 -9.57 -5.52
CA LEU A 206 -12.82 -8.66 -5.67
C LEU A 206 -12.41 -8.46 -7.13
N SER A 207 -12.44 -9.51 -7.94
CA SER A 207 -12.05 -9.47 -9.36
C SER A 207 -12.83 -8.46 -10.20
N ARG A 208 -14.05 -8.06 -9.77
CA ARG A 208 -14.84 -7.02 -10.44
C ARG A 208 -14.25 -5.61 -10.29
N TYR A 209 -13.52 -5.40 -9.21
CA TYR A 209 -12.93 -4.10 -8.84
C TYR A 209 -11.42 -4.07 -9.08
N LEU A 210 -10.77 -5.23 -9.10
CA LEU A 210 -9.33 -5.33 -9.28
C LEU A 210 -8.90 -4.75 -10.64
N ARG A 211 -7.98 -3.78 -10.62
CA ARG A 211 -7.42 -3.13 -11.81
C ARG A 211 -5.95 -3.39 -12.00
N GLU A 212 -5.19 -3.42 -10.91
CA GLU A 212 -3.75 -3.61 -10.94
C GLU A 212 -3.28 -4.45 -9.75
N ILE A 213 -2.18 -5.17 -9.95
CA ILE A 213 -1.41 -5.81 -8.88
C ILE A 213 0.02 -5.25 -8.86
N TRP A 214 0.47 -4.79 -7.69
CA TRP A 214 1.82 -4.25 -7.50
C TRP A 214 2.64 -5.16 -6.58
N ASP A 215 3.64 -5.82 -7.14
CA ASP A 215 4.57 -6.66 -6.39
C ASP A 215 5.87 -5.88 -6.16
N PHE A 216 6.10 -5.51 -4.89
CA PHE A 216 7.30 -4.81 -4.48
C PHE A 216 8.38 -5.77 -3.95
N ASP A 217 8.34 -7.08 -4.19
CA ASP A 217 9.29 -8.00 -3.55
C ASP A 217 10.74 -7.83 -4.05
N GLY A 218 11.02 -7.54 -5.33
CA GLY A 218 12.41 -7.39 -5.79
C GLY A 218 13.18 -8.71 -5.95
N VAL A 219 12.59 -9.83 -5.55
CA VAL A 219 13.19 -11.18 -5.60
C VAL A 219 12.55 -11.92 -6.75
N GLY A 220 13.36 -12.45 -7.69
CA GLY A 220 12.92 -12.97 -8.99
C GLY A 220 11.95 -14.16 -8.95
N GLY A 221 10.70 -13.92 -8.62
CA GLY A 221 9.59 -14.86 -8.73
C GLY A 221 8.72 -14.57 -9.94
N ALA A 222 7.94 -15.58 -10.38
CA ALA A 222 6.88 -15.37 -11.36
C ALA A 222 5.92 -14.25 -10.89
N PRO A 223 5.16 -13.57 -11.74
CA PRO A 223 4.09 -12.69 -11.29
C PRO A 223 3.15 -13.42 -10.30
N PRO A 224 2.62 -12.76 -9.26
CA PRO A 224 1.71 -13.39 -8.30
C PRO A 224 0.29 -13.64 -8.85
N PHE A 225 0.14 -13.55 -10.17
CA PHE A 225 -1.09 -13.70 -10.92
C PHE A 225 -0.81 -14.33 -12.29
N PRO A 226 -1.76 -15.10 -12.85
CA PRO A 226 -1.73 -15.54 -14.24
C PRO A 226 -1.55 -14.37 -15.21
N ALA A 227 -0.69 -14.57 -16.22
CA ALA A 227 -0.65 -13.68 -17.38
C ALA A 227 -2.04 -13.62 -18.01
N GLY A 228 -2.53 -12.42 -18.33
CA GLY A 228 -3.88 -12.27 -18.89
C GLY A 228 -4.84 -11.55 -17.97
N GLU A 229 -4.69 -11.72 -16.65
CA GLU A 229 -5.78 -11.44 -15.71
C GLU A 229 -5.93 -9.96 -15.37
N VAL A 230 -4.82 -9.27 -15.11
CA VAL A 230 -4.80 -7.90 -14.59
C VAL A 230 -3.50 -7.21 -14.99
N GLY A 231 -3.52 -5.88 -15.16
CA GLY A 231 -2.28 -5.11 -15.30
C GLY A 231 -1.46 -5.18 -14.01
N GLY A 232 -0.17 -4.89 -14.08
CA GLY A 232 0.65 -4.94 -12.89
C GLY A 232 1.95 -4.17 -12.95
N ILE A 233 2.53 -3.97 -11.77
CA ILE A 233 3.84 -3.36 -11.59
C ILE A 233 4.65 -4.36 -10.79
N LEU A 234 5.72 -4.87 -11.38
CA LEU A 234 6.58 -5.86 -10.74
C LEU A 234 7.97 -5.27 -10.57
N TYR A 235 8.41 -5.22 -9.32
CA TYR A 235 9.80 -5.00 -8.99
C TYR A 235 10.44 -6.39 -9.05
N ASP A 236 10.65 -6.92 -10.25
CA ASP A 236 11.22 -8.24 -10.44
C ASP A 236 12.60 -8.16 -11.09
N GLN A 237 13.37 -9.24 -10.99
CA GLN A 237 14.67 -9.36 -11.68
C GLN A 237 14.51 -9.81 -13.14
N SER A 238 13.27 -9.96 -13.62
CA SER A 238 12.94 -10.46 -14.95
C SER A 238 12.54 -9.31 -15.87
N THR A 239 12.92 -9.40 -17.14
CA THR A 239 12.36 -8.55 -18.19
C THR A 239 11.29 -9.36 -18.91
N GLY A 240 10.16 -9.57 -18.24
CA GLY A 240 9.01 -10.26 -18.83
C GLY A 240 8.49 -9.54 -20.09
N GLY A 241 7.78 -10.27 -20.95
CA GLY A 241 7.25 -9.76 -22.22
C GLY A 241 5.78 -9.35 -22.20
N ASP A 242 5.09 -9.38 -21.05
CA ASP A 242 3.69 -8.95 -20.98
C ASP A 242 3.60 -7.41 -21.02
N PRO A 243 3.05 -6.80 -22.08
CA PRO A 243 3.01 -5.34 -22.23
C PRO A 243 2.13 -4.64 -21.20
N ARG A 244 1.32 -5.38 -20.43
CA ARG A 244 0.49 -4.83 -19.35
C ARG A 244 1.20 -4.82 -18.00
N ILE A 245 2.41 -5.39 -17.95
CA ILE A 245 3.22 -5.46 -16.76
C ILE A 245 4.38 -4.49 -16.90
N PHE A 246 4.45 -3.56 -15.96
CA PHE A 246 5.60 -2.67 -15.85
C PHE A 246 6.67 -3.33 -14.99
N HIS A 247 7.85 -3.56 -15.57
CA HIS A 247 8.99 -4.20 -14.90
C HIS A 247 10.02 -3.18 -14.39
N VAL A 248 10.51 -3.38 -13.16
CA VAL A 248 11.51 -2.51 -12.49
C VAL A 248 12.78 -3.27 -12.08
N PRO A 249 13.57 -3.82 -13.03
CA PRO A 249 14.72 -4.64 -12.69
C PRO A 249 15.84 -3.86 -11.99
N PRO A 250 16.73 -4.54 -11.23
CA PRO A 250 17.85 -3.92 -10.53
C PRO A 250 18.72 -3.01 -11.40
N THR A 251 18.84 -3.32 -12.70
CA THR A 251 19.58 -2.52 -13.68
C THR A 251 19.04 -1.10 -13.84
N ARG A 252 17.75 -0.85 -13.57
CA ARG A 252 17.20 0.51 -13.63
C ARG A 252 17.56 1.35 -12.40
N TRP A 253 17.97 0.73 -11.29
CA TRP A 253 18.31 1.43 -10.05
C TRP A 253 19.75 1.94 -9.99
N GLN A 254 20.52 1.83 -11.08
CA GLN A 254 21.95 2.13 -11.15
C GLN A 254 22.35 3.51 -10.61
N GLN A 255 21.50 4.53 -10.75
CA GLN A 255 21.80 5.89 -10.28
C GLN A 255 21.57 6.09 -8.78
N PHE A 256 20.83 5.21 -8.12
CA PHE A 256 20.57 5.34 -6.70
C PHE A 256 21.70 4.69 -5.91
N HIS A 257 22.55 5.54 -5.33
CA HIS A 257 23.55 5.25 -4.29
C HIS A 257 23.99 3.79 -4.29
N GLY A 258 25.15 3.46 -4.89
CA GLY A 258 25.66 2.12 -5.28
C GLY A 258 25.51 0.90 -4.34
N LYS A 259 24.87 1.04 -3.18
CA LYS A 259 24.30 0.01 -2.31
C LYS A 259 23.16 -0.79 -2.96
N ILE A 260 22.32 -0.21 -3.82
CA ILE A 260 21.14 -0.93 -4.36
C ILE A 260 21.50 -2.03 -5.37
N ALA A 261 22.64 -1.92 -6.05
CA ALA A 261 23.09 -2.90 -7.04
C ALA A 261 23.21 -4.34 -6.48
N THR A 262 23.28 -4.48 -5.15
CA THR A 262 23.47 -5.79 -4.48
C THR A 262 22.19 -6.38 -3.85
N SER A 263 21.18 -5.57 -3.51
CA SER A 263 19.92 -6.05 -2.91
C SER A 263 18.80 -5.00 -3.00
N VAL A 264 17.99 -5.04 -4.07
CA VAL A 264 16.81 -4.15 -4.20
C VAL A 264 15.80 -4.41 -3.08
N HIS A 265 15.49 -5.68 -2.81
CA HIS A 265 14.52 -6.13 -1.80
C HIS A 265 14.65 -5.42 -0.44
N SER A 266 15.85 -5.40 0.14
CA SER A 266 16.07 -4.83 1.48
C SER A 266 15.88 -3.30 1.54
N ASN A 267 16.09 -2.61 0.42
CA ASN A 267 15.98 -1.17 0.33
C ASN A 267 14.57 -0.72 -0.10
N ILE A 268 13.74 -1.61 -0.64
CA ILE A 268 12.41 -1.27 -1.14
C ILE A 268 11.58 -0.49 -0.12
N PRO A 269 11.53 -0.81 1.18
CA PRO A 269 10.80 0.03 2.14
C PRO A 269 11.24 1.50 2.14
N ASP A 270 12.53 1.79 1.97
CA ASP A 270 13.02 3.17 1.90
C ASP A 270 12.82 3.78 0.50
N LEU A 271 12.64 2.94 -0.51
CA LEU A 271 12.43 3.30 -1.93
C LEU A 271 10.97 3.29 -2.36
N LEU A 272 10.05 2.79 -1.54
CA LEU A 272 8.66 2.58 -1.93
C LEU A 272 8.03 3.89 -2.33
N ALA A 273 8.44 5.03 -1.77
CA ALA A 273 7.92 6.38 -2.07
C ALA A 273 7.97 6.79 -3.57
N CYS A 274 8.53 5.98 -4.45
CA CYS A 274 9.15 6.49 -5.64
C CYS A 274 8.38 6.30 -6.96
N HIS A 275 7.67 5.20 -7.20
CA HIS A 275 7.50 4.79 -8.61
C HIS A 275 6.18 4.14 -9.02
N ALA A 276 5.53 3.29 -8.20
CA ALA A 276 4.40 2.51 -8.72
C ALA A 276 3.19 3.38 -9.08
N ALA A 277 2.83 4.31 -8.21
CA ALA A 277 1.71 5.22 -8.46
C ALA A 277 1.92 6.14 -9.68
N SER A 278 3.16 6.39 -10.11
CA SER A 278 3.42 7.24 -11.29
C SER A 278 3.05 6.60 -12.64
N VAL A 279 3.08 5.27 -12.75
CA VAL A 279 2.67 4.58 -13.99
C VAL A 279 1.24 4.04 -13.95
N SER A 280 0.65 4.00 -12.76
CA SER A 280 -0.73 3.60 -12.59
C SER A 280 -1.69 4.67 -13.09
N ASN A 281 -2.72 4.21 -13.81
CA ASN A 281 -3.85 5.06 -14.19
C ASN A 281 -4.96 5.07 -13.12
N VAL A 282 -4.84 4.23 -12.08
CA VAL A 282 -5.84 4.17 -11.01
C VAL A 282 -5.75 5.40 -10.12
N GLY A 283 -6.91 6.00 -9.79
CA GLY A 283 -6.99 7.23 -9.02
C GLY A 283 -6.44 8.46 -9.76
N ARG A 284 -6.33 8.43 -11.08
CA ARG A 284 -6.03 9.63 -11.88
C ARG A 284 -7.34 10.34 -12.20
N GLY A 285 -7.44 11.63 -11.87
CA GLY A 285 -8.52 12.48 -12.37
C GLY A 285 -8.46 12.52 -13.89
N GLY A 286 -9.57 12.22 -14.55
CA GLY A 286 -9.74 12.42 -16.00
C GLY A 286 -9.82 13.89 -16.37
#